data_AF-A0A1V5UL06-F1
#
_entry.id   AF-A0A1V5UL06-F1
#
_cell.length_a   1.000
_cell.length_b   1.000
_cell.length_c   1.000
_cell.angle_alpha   90.00
_cell.angle_beta   90.00
_cell.angle_gamma   90.00
#
_symmetry.space_group_name_H-M   'P 1'
#
loop_
_entity.id
_entity.type
_entity.pdbx_description
1 polymer ?
#
loop_
_entity_poly.entity_id
_entity_poly.type
_entity_poly.pdbx_seq_one_letter_code
_entity_poly.pdbx_strand_id
1 'polypeptide(L)'
;MTDFNGLIQLQDSTLTKLSTALPAIETHVLTEWNPAAMAGMDGRWVKAEGLVKVSGTIDTAKNSDIKIKFPEGEQFSLYMSRYIAEPDRLELAEKINGMGVNDTINFEGPLGCYNNFQLNPVNAATVTIVKGEDPEGPVTPTELSFTPGNAILEPTKTIQPTLNVVPAGADLTDLVYATENAEVATVTNAGVVTAVAIGKTNITATVGTVVGTFVIEVVAEGTIVITSPSPDTKNMIVDVNNAFHLGLDQELFYVKGEKGNCGNNVGMYENLRLYSNCKNGDGNTLTIYAAAGIAIKSIAFEWAAHTGAPTATFKYGAEEEAFTSDDQLAAFYAKEGLSVNGFSLKNTFHDTGASGNAQIRIASIRLMLEDAAPTSILPGQPEKFVEAKTIQEFRAAPDGFKAELTAVITNSGGFTTFAMEDATAAVAIYKSKVTAATNPELVGKKVTGVFQKGTFKDLVQATPTSTPITVDNTDPLPNEKLDLATVALTAEALEPYQSRRVVGELTVVSFAKAGNGTYTITLTNGTDNIVLRIDYQLPKYAEFSNLETLVEGDVVVLDNAVIGWYNAPQLVADTGNQVVKKVT
;
A
#
# COMPACT_ATOMS: atom_id res chain seq x y z
N MET A 1 44.16 21.41 -20.72
CA MET A 1 42.76 21.86 -20.88
C MET A 1 42.13 20.97 -21.93
N THR A 2 40.98 20.39 -21.60
CA THR A 2 40.19 19.57 -22.51
C THR A 2 38.80 20.18 -22.60
N ASP A 3 38.24 20.22 -23.81
CA ASP A 3 36.82 20.53 -24.00
C ASP A 3 36.00 19.30 -23.57
N PHE A 4 35.14 19.48 -22.58
CA PHE A 4 34.15 18.49 -22.17
C PHE A 4 32.76 19.07 -22.38
N ASN A 5 32.13 18.73 -23.51
CA ASN A 5 30.79 19.18 -23.87
C ASN A 5 30.62 20.71 -23.76
N GLY A 6 31.58 21.48 -24.26
CA GLY A 6 31.55 22.94 -24.26
C GLY A 6 32.06 23.60 -22.96
N LEU A 7 32.53 22.82 -21.99
CA LEU A 7 33.19 23.32 -20.78
C LEU A 7 34.70 23.11 -20.86
N ILE A 8 35.48 24.18 -20.68
CA ILE A 8 36.94 24.11 -20.64
C ILE A 8 37.37 23.61 -19.26
N GLN A 9 37.82 22.36 -19.20
CA GLN A 9 38.23 21.75 -17.94
C GLN A 9 39.76 21.71 -17.78
N LEU A 10 40.22 21.96 -16.56
CA LEU A 10 41.59 21.65 -16.14
C LEU A 10 41.67 20.14 -15.82
N GLN A 11 42.72 19.47 -16.28
CA GLN A 11 43.03 18.07 -15.95
C GLN A 11 44.36 17.99 -15.21
N ASP A 12 44.54 16.93 -14.40
CA ASP A 12 45.78 16.62 -13.66
C ASP A 12 46.37 17.78 -12.84
N SER A 13 45.49 18.56 -12.18
CA SER A 13 45.89 19.75 -11.43
C SER A 13 46.17 19.45 -9.95
N THR A 14 47.27 19.98 -9.43
CA THR A 14 47.54 20.01 -7.98
C THR A 14 46.95 21.29 -7.39
N LEU A 15 45.95 21.15 -6.52
CA LEU A 15 45.33 22.27 -5.82
C LEU A 15 46.12 22.59 -4.55
N THR A 16 46.70 23.78 -4.47
CA THR A 16 47.34 24.29 -3.25
C THR A 16 46.52 25.45 -2.71
N LYS A 17 46.11 25.37 -1.44
CA LYS A 17 45.42 26.48 -0.77
C LYS A 17 46.42 27.62 -0.54
N LEU A 18 46.19 28.77 -1.17
CA LEU A 18 46.96 29.99 -0.92
C LEU A 18 46.52 30.63 0.40
N SER A 19 47.46 31.18 1.16
CA SER A 19 47.21 31.88 2.43
C SER A 19 46.95 33.38 2.26
N THR A 20 47.18 33.93 1.06
CA THR A 20 46.89 35.31 0.69
C THR A 20 45.52 35.43 0.05
N ALA A 21 44.74 36.44 0.46
CA ALA A 21 43.46 36.74 -0.17
C ALA A 21 43.67 37.11 -1.65
N LEU A 22 42.89 36.47 -2.53
CA LEU A 22 42.83 36.85 -3.94
C LEU A 22 41.99 38.13 -4.09
N PRO A 23 42.24 38.95 -5.13
CA PRO A 23 41.36 40.06 -5.46
C PRO A 23 39.92 39.56 -5.66
N ALA A 24 38.95 40.39 -5.29
CA ALA A 24 37.53 40.07 -5.48
C ALA A 24 37.25 39.80 -6.96
N ILE A 25 36.51 38.73 -7.24
CA ILE A 25 36.10 38.38 -8.59
C ILE A 25 35.08 39.41 -9.05
N GLU A 26 35.34 40.08 -10.17
CA GLU A 26 34.35 40.96 -10.80
C GLU A 26 33.22 40.11 -11.40
N THR A 27 32.05 40.22 -10.79
CA THR A 27 30.87 39.44 -11.17
C THR A 27 30.27 39.98 -12.46
N HIS A 28 30.03 39.10 -13.43
CA HIS A 28 29.42 39.48 -14.69
C HIS A 28 27.89 39.48 -14.58
N VAL A 29 27.24 40.61 -14.83
CA VAL A 29 25.79 40.73 -14.73
C VAL A 29 25.14 40.30 -16.04
N LEU A 30 24.29 39.28 -15.96
CA LEU A 30 23.44 38.82 -17.05
C LEU A 30 22.10 39.57 -16.98
N THR A 31 21.80 40.33 -18.01
CA THR A 31 20.49 41.02 -18.17
C THR A 31 19.60 40.34 -19.21
N GLU A 32 20.15 39.44 -20.01
CA GLU A 32 19.47 38.62 -20.99
C GLU A 32 20.16 37.25 -21.12
N TRP A 33 19.47 36.27 -21.70
CA TRP A 33 20.06 34.97 -21.98
C TRP A 33 20.51 34.88 -23.44
N ASN A 34 21.80 35.11 -23.69
CA ASN A 34 22.37 35.16 -25.04
C ASN A 34 23.63 34.27 -25.14
N PRO A 35 23.50 33.01 -25.59
CA PRO A 35 24.63 32.07 -25.66
C PRO A 35 25.81 32.55 -26.50
N ALA A 36 25.56 33.33 -27.57
CA ALA A 36 26.63 33.86 -28.42
C ALA A 36 27.48 34.90 -27.68
N ALA A 37 26.83 35.76 -26.88
CA ALA A 37 27.52 36.74 -26.04
C ALA A 37 28.26 36.11 -24.85
N MET A 38 27.84 34.92 -24.41
CA MET A 38 28.45 34.18 -23.30
C MET A 38 29.59 33.24 -23.72
N ALA A 39 29.93 33.17 -25.00
CA ALA A 39 31.01 32.31 -25.50
C ALA A 39 32.34 32.60 -24.76
N GLY A 40 32.93 31.55 -24.18
CA GLY A 40 34.16 31.64 -23.38
C GLY A 40 33.99 32.17 -21.96
N MET A 41 32.75 32.32 -21.48
CA MET A 41 32.44 32.66 -20.08
C MET A 41 32.17 31.42 -19.22
N ASP A 42 32.47 30.21 -19.72
CA ASP A 42 32.28 28.98 -18.97
C ASP A 42 33.14 28.96 -17.69
N GLY A 43 32.49 28.66 -16.55
CA GLY A 43 33.10 28.74 -15.22
C GLY A 43 33.21 30.16 -14.64
N ARG A 44 32.77 31.21 -15.35
CA ARG A 44 32.76 32.59 -14.85
C ARG A 44 31.70 32.78 -13.76
N TRP A 45 32.01 33.61 -12.76
CA TRP A 45 31.03 34.02 -11.75
C TRP A 45 30.09 35.08 -12.34
N VAL A 46 28.79 34.80 -12.31
CA VAL A 46 27.73 35.62 -12.90
C VAL A 46 26.64 35.97 -11.90
N LYS A 47 25.93 37.05 -12.17
CA LYS A 47 24.74 37.49 -11.42
C LYS A 47 23.57 37.67 -12.38
N ALA A 48 22.40 37.14 -12.04
CA ALA A 48 21.16 37.31 -12.79
C ALA A 48 20.02 37.52 -11.79
N GLU A 49 19.22 38.58 -11.97
CA GLU A 49 18.15 38.96 -11.03
C GLU A 49 16.78 38.92 -11.70
N GLY A 50 15.73 38.71 -10.90
CA GLY A 50 14.34 38.72 -11.36
C GLY A 50 13.97 37.53 -12.26
N LEU A 51 14.64 36.40 -12.12
CA LEU A 51 14.39 35.22 -12.94
C LEU A 51 13.08 34.55 -12.54
N VAL A 52 12.27 34.17 -13.52
CA VAL A 52 10.98 33.50 -13.32
C VAL A 52 11.16 32.01 -13.50
N LYS A 53 10.69 31.21 -12.53
CA LYS A 53 10.62 29.76 -12.63
C LYS A 53 9.47 29.35 -13.55
N VAL A 54 9.78 28.55 -14.56
CA VAL A 54 8.81 28.02 -15.52
C VAL A 54 8.36 26.62 -15.12
N SER A 55 9.32 25.72 -14.86
CA SER A 55 9.03 24.33 -14.52
C SER A 55 10.22 23.64 -13.86
N GLY A 56 9.99 22.44 -13.33
CA GLY A 56 11.00 21.63 -12.65
C GLY A 56 11.01 21.80 -11.13
N THR A 57 11.50 20.79 -10.45
CA THR A 57 11.69 20.76 -9.00
C THR A 57 13.08 20.21 -8.69
N ILE A 58 13.59 20.55 -7.51
CA ILE A 58 14.81 19.95 -6.98
C ILE A 58 14.43 18.63 -6.29
N ASP A 59 14.98 17.54 -6.80
CA ASP A 59 15.05 16.24 -6.13
C ASP A 59 16.46 16.10 -5.55
N THR A 60 16.57 16.01 -4.22
CA THR A 60 17.85 16.03 -3.51
C THR A 60 18.68 14.74 -3.69
N ALA A 61 18.09 13.68 -4.27
CA ALA A 61 18.76 12.41 -4.54
C ALA A 61 19.39 12.34 -5.94
N LYS A 62 19.08 13.27 -6.85
CA LYS A 62 19.56 13.24 -8.25
C LYS A 62 19.85 14.64 -8.80
N ASN A 63 20.46 14.69 -10.00
CA ASN A 63 20.64 15.97 -10.69
C ASN A 63 19.27 16.52 -11.08
N SER A 64 19.07 17.82 -10.86
CA SER A 64 17.79 18.48 -11.09
C SER A 64 17.96 19.65 -12.05
N ASP A 65 17.14 19.67 -13.10
CA ASP A 65 17.11 20.73 -14.11
C ASP A 65 15.84 21.55 -13.94
N ILE A 66 16.01 22.83 -13.63
CA ILE A 66 14.92 23.77 -13.37
C ILE A 66 14.89 24.76 -14.53
N LYS A 67 13.76 24.83 -15.22
CA LYS A 67 13.58 25.77 -16.34
C LYS A 67 13.22 27.14 -15.79
N ILE A 68 14.02 28.13 -16.13
CA ILE A 68 13.89 29.52 -15.71
C ILE A 68 14.00 30.45 -16.93
N LYS A 69 13.56 31.69 -16.80
CA LYS A 69 13.73 32.73 -17.82
C LYS A 69 13.86 34.10 -17.20
N PHE A 70 14.43 35.05 -17.95
CA PHE A 70 14.13 36.46 -17.69
C PHE A 70 12.65 36.73 -18.03
N PRO A 71 11.99 37.74 -17.42
CA PRO A 71 10.55 37.97 -17.59
C PRO A 71 10.05 37.92 -19.05
N GLU A 72 10.80 38.55 -19.96
CA GLU A 72 10.53 38.61 -21.41
C GLU A 72 11.55 37.81 -22.26
N GLY A 73 12.30 36.89 -21.65
CA GLY A 73 13.39 36.15 -22.29
C GLY A 73 13.07 34.68 -22.62
N GLU A 74 14.00 34.04 -23.32
CA GLU A 74 13.96 32.61 -23.58
C GLU A 74 14.20 31.77 -22.32
N GLN A 75 13.73 30.53 -22.34
CA GLN A 75 13.92 29.59 -21.25
C GLN A 75 15.32 28.98 -21.27
N PHE A 76 15.92 28.85 -20.09
CA PHE A 76 17.21 28.21 -19.89
C PHE A 76 17.26 27.48 -18.55
N SER A 77 18.38 26.82 -18.28
CA SER A 77 18.52 25.90 -17.16
C SER A 77 19.20 26.54 -15.96
N LEU A 78 18.57 26.40 -14.80
CA LEU A 78 19.20 26.41 -13.48
C LEU A 78 19.42 24.94 -13.08
N TYR A 79 20.65 24.46 -13.15
CA TYR A 79 20.99 23.04 -13.04
C TYR A 79 21.67 22.71 -11.72
N MET A 80 20.94 22.09 -10.80
CA MET A 80 21.49 21.62 -9.53
C MET A 80 22.11 20.23 -9.68
N SER A 81 23.40 20.11 -9.34
CA SER A 81 24.10 18.83 -9.32
C SER A 81 23.84 18.06 -8.01
N ARG A 82 23.68 16.74 -8.08
CA ARG A 82 23.62 15.85 -6.91
C ARG A 82 24.93 15.80 -6.11
N TYR A 83 26.01 16.31 -6.68
CA TYR A 83 27.35 16.21 -6.12
C TYR A 83 27.77 17.42 -5.26
N ILE A 84 26.92 18.44 -5.13
CA ILE A 84 27.11 19.50 -4.11
C ILE A 84 26.75 18.96 -2.72
N ALA A 85 27.14 19.63 -1.64
CA ALA A 85 26.94 19.10 -0.28
C ALA A 85 25.45 18.88 0.06
N GLU A 86 25.14 17.84 0.82
CA GLU A 86 23.76 17.46 1.16
C GLU A 86 22.96 18.56 1.88
N PRO A 87 23.51 19.30 2.86
CA PRO A 87 22.79 20.42 3.48
C PRO A 87 22.39 21.50 2.47
N ASP A 88 23.27 21.81 1.51
CA ASP A 88 22.97 22.78 0.45
C ASP A 88 21.88 22.29 -0.49
N ARG A 89 21.85 20.98 -0.83
CA ARG A 89 20.78 20.40 -1.65
C ARG A 89 19.42 20.51 -0.95
N LEU A 90 19.37 20.22 0.35
CA LEU A 90 18.15 20.32 1.15
C LEU A 90 17.64 21.76 1.21
N GLU A 91 18.51 22.72 1.50
CA GLU A 91 18.12 24.13 1.59
C GLU A 91 17.73 24.73 0.21
N LEU A 92 18.46 24.38 -0.86
CA LEU A 92 18.07 24.76 -2.21
C LEU A 92 16.71 24.17 -2.61
N ALA A 93 16.44 22.92 -2.23
CA ALA A 93 15.16 22.27 -2.47
C ALA A 93 14.03 22.99 -1.74
N GLU A 94 14.22 23.33 -0.47
CA GLU A 94 13.25 24.11 0.31
C GLU A 94 12.95 25.46 -0.36
N LYS A 95 13.99 26.21 -0.76
CA LYS A 95 13.85 27.50 -1.45
C LYS A 95 13.10 27.39 -2.78
N ILE A 96 13.56 26.54 -3.70
CA ILE A 96 13.08 26.48 -5.09
C ILE A 96 11.77 25.71 -5.23
N ASN A 97 11.54 24.68 -4.42
CA ASN A 97 10.28 23.93 -4.45
C ASN A 97 9.16 24.64 -3.69
N GLY A 98 9.51 25.44 -2.67
CA GLY A 98 8.58 26.26 -1.89
C GLY A 98 8.29 27.65 -2.46
N MET A 99 8.69 27.94 -3.70
CA MET A 99 8.39 29.22 -4.35
C MET A 99 6.88 29.39 -4.60
N GLY A 100 6.37 30.56 -4.27
CA GLY A 100 5.05 31.03 -4.71
C GLY A 100 5.06 31.40 -6.19
N VAL A 101 3.87 31.52 -6.78
CA VAL A 101 3.69 31.80 -8.23
C VAL A 101 4.23 33.17 -8.68
N ASN A 102 4.36 34.12 -7.75
CA ASN A 102 4.87 35.47 -8.00
C ASN A 102 6.32 35.68 -7.52
N ASP A 103 6.94 34.65 -6.93
CA ASP A 103 8.31 34.73 -6.45
C ASP A 103 9.30 34.78 -7.63
N THR A 104 10.38 35.54 -7.49
CA THR A 104 11.48 35.56 -8.46
C THR A 104 12.77 35.04 -7.86
N ILE A 105 13.68 34.60 -8.72
CA ILE A 105 14.99 34.06 -8.34
C ILE A 105 16.06 35.11 -8.68
N ASN A 106 16.85 35.47 -7.67
CA ASN A 106 18.14 36.10 -7.87
C ASN A 106 19.23 35.03 -7.75
N PHE A 107 20.03 34.88 -8.79
CA PHE A 107 21.16 33.95 -8.85
C PHE A 107 22.47 34.72 -8.84
N GLU A 108 23.41 34.27 -8.02
CA GLU A 108 24.80 34.72 -8.04
C GLU A 108 25.73 33.52 -7.83
N GLY A 109 26.42 33.10 -8.89
CA GLY A 109 27.14 31.84 -8.90
C GLY A 109 27.82 31.53 -10.24
N PRO A 110 28.36 30.32 -10.42
CA PRO A 110 29.07 29.97 -11.63
C PRO A 110 28.12 29.75 -12.83
N LEU A 111 28.52 30.27 -13.98
CA LEU A 111 27.96 29.91 -15.29
C LEU A 111 28.56 28.56 -15.72
N GLY A 112 27.77 27.51 -15.67
CA GLY A 112 28.14 26.16 -16.13
C GLY A 112 27.87 25.95 -17.62
N CYS A 113 28.42 24.87 -18.17
CA CYS A 113 28.15 24.41 -19.53
C CYS A 113 28.14 22.87 -19.58
N TYR A 114 27.12 22.29 -20.21
CA TYR A 114 27.07 20.88 -20.62
C TYR A 114 26.24 20.75 -21.90
N ASN A 115 26.91 20.81 -23.04
CA ASN A 115 26.38 21.04 -24.39
C ASN A 115 25.70 22.42 -24.58
N ASN A 116 25.08 22.97 -23.54
CA ASN A 116 24.51 24.32 -23.48
C ASN A 116 24.91 25.02 -22.16
N PHE A 117 24.88 26.35 -22.16
CA PHE A 117 25.06 27.14 -20.94
C PHE A 117 23.93 26.89 -19.93
N GLN A 118 24.26 27.01 -18.65
CA GLN A 118 23.34 26.83 -17.53
C GLN A 118 23.85 27.56 -16.28
N LEU A 119 22.95 27.98 -15.39
CA LEU A 119 23.31 28.50 -14.08
C LEU A 119 23.47 27.32 -13.11
N ASN A 120 24.58 27.24 -12.39
CA ASN A 120 24.88 26.11 -11.50
C ASN A 120 24.86 26.55 -10.03
N PRO A 121 23.78 26.31 -9.26
CA PRO A 121 23.79 26.58 -7.83
C PRO A 121 24.73 25.60 -7.13
N VAL A 122 25.83 26.12 -6.59
CA VAL A 122 26.87 25.32 -5.92
C VAL A 122 26.69 25.24 -4.41
N ASN A 123 25.86 26.11 -3.84
CA ASN A 123 25.42 26.11 -2.45
C ASN A 123 24.14 26.95 -2.31
N ALA A 124 23.51 26.93 -1.13
CA ALA A 124 22.25 27.62 -0.92
C ALA A 124 22.33 29.16 -0.96
N ALA A 125 23.53 29.75 -0.81
CA ALA A 125 23.74 31.20 -0.88
C ALA A 125 23.74 31.73 -2.32
N THR A 126 23.97 30.85 -3.32
CA THR A 126 23.93 31.25 -4.74
C THR A 126 22.53 31.55 -5.28
N VAL A 127 21.49 31.25 -4.49
CA VAL A 127 20.08 31.43 -4.85
C VAL A 127 19.37 32.19 -3.74
N THR A 128 18.82 33.35 -4.09
CA THR A 128 17.95 34.13 -3.23
C THR A 128 16.56 34.19 -3.84
N ILE A 129 15.54 33.81 -3.07
CA ILE A 129 14.15 33.96 -3.47
C ILE A 129 13.69 35.35 -3.06
N VAL A 130 13.30 36.17 -4.03
CA VAL A 130 12.62 37.43 -3.77
C VAL A 130 11.13 37.13 -3.77
N LYS A 131 10.51 37.25 -2.60
CA LYS A 131 9.06 37.04 -2.47
C LYS A 131 8.31 38.06 -3.30
N GLY A 132 7.39 37.58 -4.13
CA GLY A 132 6.47 38.46 -4.83
C GLY A 132 5.56 39.19 -3.84
N GLU A 133 5.15 40.42 -4.15
CA GLU A 133 4.03 41.02 -3.43
C GLU A 133 2.78 40.19 -3.70
N ASP A 134 2.03 39.84 -2.64
CA ASP A 134 0.72 39.22 -2.80
C ASP A 134 -0.17 40.20 -3.58
N PRO A 135 -1.02 39.72 -4.52
CA PRO A 135 -2.00 40.61 -5.13
C PRO A 135 -2.91 41.15 -4.01
N GLU A 136 -2.91 42.46 -3.79
CA GLU A 136 -3.90 43.11 -2.93
C GLU A 136 -5.30 42.90 -3.54
N GLY A 137 -6.03 41.89 -3.04
CA GLY A 137 -7.44 41.65 -3.36
C GLY A 137 -7.86 40.17 -3.28
N PRO A 138 -9.18 39.87 -3.13
CA PRO A 138 -9.67 38.50 -3.15
C PRO A 138 -9.32 37.83 -4.48
N VAL A 139 -8.51 36.78 -4.44
CA VAL A 139 -8.23 35.97 -5.62
C VAL A 139 -9.42 35.05 -5.87
N THR A 140 -10.03 35.17 -7.04
CA THR A 140 -11.20 34.35 -7.41
C THR A 140 -10.75 32.94 -7.77
N PRO A 141 -11.51 31.89 -7.40
CA PRO A 141 -11.19 30.54 -7.81
C PRO A 141 -11.28 30.44 -9.33
N THR A 142 -10.34 29.71 -9.93
CA THR A 142 -10.33 29.37 -11.36
C THR A 142 -10.72 27.92 -11.59
N GLU A 143 -10.58 27.06 -10.58
CA GLU A 143 -10.97 25.65 -10.64
C GLU A 143 -11.46 25.16 -9.28
N LEU A 144 -12.50 24.33 -9.31
CA LEU A 144 -13.04 23.60 -8.17
C LEU A 144 -13.11 22.12 -8.55
N SER A 145 -12.60 21.23 -7.70
CA SER A 145 -12.68 19.78 -7.91
C SER A 145 -12.87 19.04 -6.59
N PHE A 146 -13.40 17.82 -6.63
CA PHE A 146 -13.60 17.01 -5.43
C PHE A 146 -12.60 15.86 -5.34
N THR A 147 -12.20 15.51 -4.12
CA THR A 147 -11.44 14.29 -3.82
C THR A 147 -12.09 13.55 -2.64
N PRO A 148 -12.63 12.34 -2.86
CA PRO A 148 -12.81 11.68 -4.16
C PRO A 148 -13.81 12.43 -5.05
N GLY A 149 -13.73 12.24 -6.38
CA GLY A 149 -14.65 12.86 -7.36
C GLY A 149 -16.00 12.15 -7.51
N ASN A 150 -16.14 10.96 -6.92
CA ASN A 150 -17.39 10.20 -6.88
C ASN A 150 -17.47 9.33 -5.63
N ALA A 151 -18.66 8.84 -5.30
CA ALA A 151 -18.86 7.79 -4.30
C ALA A 151 -20.11 6.95 -4.61
N ILE A 152 -20.11 5.73 -4.06
CA ILE A 152 -21.28 4.84 -4.02
C ILE A 152 -21.68 4.69 -2.55
N LEU A 153 -22.96 4.91 -2.23
CA LEU A 153 -23.49 4.84 -0.86
C LEU A 153 -24.77 3.99 -0.78
N GLU A 154 -25.02 3.41 0.38
CA GLU A 154 -26.34 2.88 0.74
C GLU A 154 -27.24 4.01 1.26
N PRO A 155 -28.58 3.84 1.27
CA PRO A 155 -29.49 4.85 1.80
C PRO A 155 -29.13 5.22 3.23
N THR A 156 -29.35 6.49 3.61
CA THR A 156 -29.03 7.08 4.92
C THR A 156 -27.54 7.28 5.25
N LYS A 157 -26.62 6.70 4.46
CA LYS A 157 -25.19 6.93 4.66
C LYS A 157 -24.79 8.34 4.19
N THR A 158 -23.73 8.86 4.79
CA THR A 158 -23.21 10.20 4.51
C THR A 158 -21.75 10.17 4.10
N ILE A 159 -21.35 11.09 3.24
CA ILE A 159 -19.95 11.35 2.90
C ILE A 159 -19.71 12.86 2.83
N GLN A 160 -18.50 13.30 3.18
CA GLN A 160 -18.05 14.67 2.98
C GLN A 160 -16.79 14.65 2.11
N PRO A 161 -16.91 14.77 0.78
CA PRO A 161 -15.74 14.82 -0.09
C PRO A 161 -14.96 16.12 0.14
N THR A 162 -13.64 16.07 -0.08
CA THR A 162 -12.79 17.26 0.05
C THR A 162 -12.94 18.13 -1.20
N LEU A 163 -13.28 19.41 -1.05
CA LEU A 163 -13.27 20.38 -2.13
C LEU A 163 -11.86 20.97 -2.29
N ASN A 164 -11.22 20.73 -3.42
CA ASN A 164 -9.96 21.34 -3.81
C ASN A 164 -10.21 22.60 -4.63
N VAL A 165 -9.39 23.63 -4.39
CA VAL A 165 -9.57 24.96 -4.98
C VAL A 165 -8.24 25.44 -5.55
N VAL A 166 -8.29 25.96 -6.79
CA VAL A 166 -7.13 26.56 -7.46
C VAL A 166 -7.44 28.01 -7.82
N PRO A 167 -6.55 28.98 -7.51
CA PRO A 167 -5.35 28.83 -6.69
C PRO A 167 -5.68 28.56 -5.21
N ALA A 168 -4.72 28.01 -4.46
CA ALA A 168 -4.86 27.87 -3.02
C ALA A 168 -5.04 29.25 -2.36
N GLY A 169 -5.99 29.37 -1.43
CA GLY A 169 -6.33 30.66 -0.80
C GLY A 169 -7.34 31.51 -1.59
N ALA A 170 -7.93 30.98 -2.66
CA ALA A 170 -9.02 31.66 -3.35
C ALA A 170 -10.23 31.90 -2.45
N ASP A 171 -10.91 33.01 -2.69
CA ASP A 171 -12.10 33.43 -1.96
C ASP A 171 -13.29 32.52 -2.28
N LEU A 172 -13.86 31.92 -1.24
CA LEU A 172 -15.02 31.02 -1.30
C LEU A 172 -16.25 31.61 -0.61
N THR A 173 -16.28 32.92 -0.37
CA THR A 173 -17.37 33.58 0.37
C THR A 173 -18.76 33.29 -0.23
N ASP A 174 -18.83 33.15 -1.57
CA ASP A 174 -20.07 32.84 -2.30
C ASP A 174 -20.24 31.35 -2.67
N LEU A 175 -19.56 30.45 -1.95
CA LEU A 175 -19.66 29.01 -2.22
C LEU A 175 -21.06 28.46 -1.93
N VAL A 176 -21.67 27.88 -2.96
CA VAL A 176 -22.96 27.20 -2.87
C VAL A 176 -22.82 25.73 -3.26
N TYR A 177 -23.29 24.85 -2.38
CA TYR A 177 -23.49 23.45 -2.70
C TYR A 177 -24.92 23.21 -3.17
N ALA A 178 -25.08 22.43 -4.24
CA ALA A 178 -26.38 22.02 -4.76
C ALA A 178 -26.39 20.55 -5.15
N THR A 179 -27.57 19.95 -5.16
CA THR A 179 -27.81 18.61 -5.71
C THR A 179 -28.69 18.73 -6.95
N GLU A 180 -28.38 17.98 -7.99
CA GLU A 180 -29.20 17.90 -9.19
C GLU A 180 -30.53 17.16 -8.91
N ASN A 181 -30.52 16.19 -7.99
CA ASN A 181 -31.71 15.44 -7.60
C ASN A 181 -31.70 15.11 -6.09
N ALA A 182 -32.46 15.90 -5.33
CA ALA A 182 -32.62 15.72 -3.88
C ALA A 182 -33.36 14.43 -3.48
N GLU A 183 -34.11 13.79 -4.39
CA GLU A 183 -34.74 12.48 -4.13
C GLU A 183 -33.70 11.35 -4.08
N VAL A 184 -32.55 11.53 -4.75
CA VAL A 184 -31.44 10.56 -4.75
C VAL A 184 -30.45 10.89 -3.64
N ALA A 185 -29.98 12.14 -3.55
CA ALA A 185 -29.05 12.56 -2.52
C ALA A 185 -29.19 14.05 -2.20
N THR A 186 -28.99 14.41 -0.94
CA THR A 186 -29.00 15.81 -0.46
C THR A 186 -27.60 16.25 -0.07
N VAL A 187 -27.34 17.55 -0.10
CA VAL A 187 -26.07 18.14 0.36
C VAL A 187 -26.35 19.32 1.29
N THR A 188 -25.58 19.43 2.36
CA THR A 188 -25.64 20.57 3.28
C THR A 188 -24.69 21.69 2.85
N ASN A 189 -24.84 22.89 3.42
CA ASN A 189 -23.91 24.00 3.16
C ASN A 189 -22.46 23.73 3.59
N ALA A 190 -22.23 22.70 4.42
CA ALA A 190 -20.89 22.25 4.81
C ALA A 190 -20.30 21.20 3.83
N GLY A 191 -20.99 20.89 2.74
CA GLY A 191 -20.57 19.86 1.77
C GLY A 191 -20.80 18.42 2.23
N VAL A 192 -21.57 18.20 3.31
CA VAL A 192 -21.96 16.84 3.74
C VAL A 192 -23.09 16.34 2.85
N VAL A 193 -22.82 15.27 2.10
CA VAL A 193 -23.75 14.60 1.19
C VAL A 193 -24.42 13.44 1.94
N THR A 194 -25.74 13.33 1.86
CA THR A 194 -26.54 12.25 2.45
C THR A 194 -27.31 11.50 1.36
N ALA A 195 -27.14 10.18 1.29
CA ALA A 195 -27.88 9.31 0.39
C ALA A 195 -29.35 9.16 0.82
N VAL A 196 -30.29 9.32 -0.11
CA VAL A 196 -31.74 9.29 0.14
C VAL A 196 -32.38 8.05 -0.48
N ALA A 197 -32.32 7.89 -1.80
CA ALA A 197 -32.92 6.77 -2.51
C ALA A 197 -32.06 6.31 -3.68
N ILE A 198 -32.25 5.05 -4.11
CA ILE A 198 -31.49 4.42 -5.19
C ILE A 198 -31.54 5.29 -6.45
N GLY A 199 -30.38 5.55 -7.03
CA GLY A 199 -30.24 6.39 -8.22
C GLY A 199 -28.87 7.04 -8.31
N LYS A 200 -28.65 7.85 -9.33
CA LYS A 200 -27.40 8.57 -9.55
C LYS A 200 -27.70 10.06 -9.71
N THR A 201 -26.94 10.91 -9.04
CA THR A 201 -27.09 12.36 -9.14
C THR A 201 -25.74 13.07 -8.97
N ASN A 202 -25.67 14.33 -9.40
CA ASN A 202 -24.50 15.17 -9.26
C ASN A 202 -24.70 16.15 -8.10
N ILE A 203 -23.66 16.29 -7.29
CA ILE A 203 -23.50 17.37 -6.32
C ILE A 203 -22.54 18.39 -6.91
N THR A 204 -22.92 19.66 -6.89
CA THR A 204 -22.08 20.75 -7.41
C THR A 204 -21.66 21.69 -6.29
N ALA A 205 -20.41 22.16 -6.36
CA ALA A 205 -19.89 23.29 -5.60
C ALA A 205 -19.66 24.44 -6.58
N THR A 206 -20.30 25.58 -6.36
CA THR A 206 -20.24 26.73 -7.27
C THR A 206 -19.73 27.97 -6.54
N VAL A 207 -18.76 28.67 -7.14
CA VAL A 207 -18.35 30.02 -6.75
C VAL A 207 -18.31 30.88 -8.01
N GLY A 208 -19.19 31.88 -8.10
CA GLY A 208 -19.36 32.67 -9.32
C GLY A 208 -19.73 31.78 -10.51
N THR A 209 -18.83 31.66 -11.50
CA THR A 209 -19.01 30.82 -12.69
C THR A 209 -18.22 29.50 -12.63
N VAL A 210 -17.42 29.27 -11.59
CA VAL A 210 -16.60 28.06 -11.46
C VAL A 210 -17.39 26.99 -10.73
N VAL A 211 -17.44 25.79 -11.31
CA VAL A 211 -18.23 24.65 -10.81
C VAL A 211 -17.32 23.44 -10.66
N GLY A 212 -17.32 22.86 -9.46
CA GLY A 212 -16.80 21.51 -9.21
C GLY A 212 -17.95 20.52 -9.10
N THR A 213 -17.76 19.30 -9.60
CA THR A 213 -18.81 18.26 -9.60
C THR A 213 -18.34 17.02 -8.85
N PHE A 214 -19.21 16.48 -8.00
CA PHE A 214 -19.06 15.22 -7.30
C PHE A 214 -20.24 14.30 -7.63
N VAL A 215 -19.95 13.12 -8.18
CA VAL A 215 -21.00 12.17 -8.59
C VAL A 215 -21.35 11.25 -7.43
N ILE A 216 -22.61 11.19 -7.04
CA ILE A 216 -23.10 10.25 -6.03
C ILE A 216 -24.03 9.22 -6.67
N GLU A 217 -23.76 7.96 -6.38
CA GLU A 217 -24.65 6.86 -6.73
C GLU A 217 -25.13 6.16 -5.45
N VAL A 218 -26.43 6.01 -5.32
CA VAL A 218 -27.07 5.32 -4.21
C VAL A 218 -27.51 3.95 -4.69
N VAL A 219 -27.04 2.90 -4.01
CA VAL A 219 -27.35 1.49 -4.30
C VAL A 219 -28.18 0.89 -3.19
N ALA A 220 -28.78 -0.29 -3.41
CA ALA A 220 -29.52 -0.99 -2.38
C ALA A 220 -28.61 -1.39 -1.20
N GLU A 221 -29.14 -1.41 0.01
CA GLU A 221 -28.42 -1.90 1.19
C GLU A 221 -27.96 -3.35 0.99
N GLY A 222 -26.71 -3.64 1.36
CA GLY A 222 -26.09 -4.96 1.16
C GLY A 222 -25.61 -5.21 -0.28
N THR A 223 -25.58 -4.20 -1.15
CA THR A 223 -24.96 -4.31 -2.48
C THR A 223 -23.45 -4.42 -2.33
N ILE A 224 -22.89 -5.53 -2.80
CA ILE A 224 -21.45 -5.76 -2.88
C ILE A 224 -20.96 -5.21 -4.21
N VAL A 225 -20.09 -4.20 -4.16
CA VAL A 225 -19.50 -3.58 -5.35
C VAL A 225 -18.07 -4.11 -5.54
N ILE A 226 -17.89 -4.90 -6.59
CA ILE A 226 -16.60 -5.45 -7.00
C ILE A 226 -16.01 -4.49 -8.04
N THR A 227 -14.88 -3.91 -7.72
CA THR A 227 -14.08 -3.12 -8.67
C THR A 227 -12.74 -3.81 -8.89
N SER A 228 -11.97 -3.37 -9.88
CA SER A 228 -10.59 -3.84 -10.05
C SER A 228 -9.69 -3.05 -9.09
N PRO A 229 -9.09 -3.65 -8.06
CA PRO A 229 -8.11 -2.96 -7.24
C PRO A 229 -6.76 -3.02 -7.96
N SER A 230 -6.28 -1.85 -8.39
CA SER A 230 -4.90 -1.62 -8.82
C SER A 230 -3.92 -1.82 -7.63
N PRO A 231 -2.57 -1.96 -7.78
CA PRO A 231 -1.70 -2.32 -8.91
C PRO A 231 -0.79 -3.57 -8.67
N ASP A 232 -0.93 -4.28 -7.55
CA ASP A 232 0.08 -5.29 -7.12
C ASP A 232 0.14 -6.50 -8.06
N THR A 233 -0.99 -6.88 -8.66
CA THR A 233 -1.09 -7.93 -9.68
C THR A 233 -1.81 -7.40 -10.92
N LYS A 234 -1.14 -7.40 -12.08
CA LYS A 234 -1.72 -6.90 -13.34
C LYS A 234 -2.74 -7.84 -13.96
N ASN A 235 -2.71 -9.11 -13.59
CA ASN A 235 -3.65 -10.14 -14.06
C ASN A 235 -3.98 -11.08 -12.90
N MET A 236 -5.15 -11.69 -12.97
CA MET A 236 -5.56 -12.76 -12.06
C MET A 236 -4.54 -13.90 -12.08
N ILE A 237 -4.21 -14.37 -10.89
CA ILE A 237 -3.32 -15.50 -10.68
C ILE A 237 -4.11 -16.78 -11.03
N VAL A 238 -3.45 -17.67 -11.77
CA VAL A 238 -4.03 -18.94 -12.22
C VAL A 238 -4.10 -19.91 -11.02
N ASP A 239 -5.14 -20.76 -11.00
CA ASP A 239 -5.34 -21.81 -10.00
C ASP A 239 -5.38 -21.35 -8.54
N VAL A 240 -5.72 -20.08 -8.31
CA VAL A 240 -5.97 -19.55 -6.96
C VAL A 240 -7.29 -18.79 -6.86
N ASN A 241 -7.79 -18.64 -5.63
CA ASN A 241 -8.91 -17.75 -5.34
C ASN A 241 -8.47 -16.27 -5.39
N ASN A 242 -8.89 -15.55 -6.42
CA ASN A 242 -8.58 -14.13 -6.60
C ASN A 242 -9.49 -13.18 -5.79
N ALA A 243 -10.35 -13.68 -4.90
CA ALA A 243 -11.27 -12.87 -4.09
C ALA A 243 -10.54 -11.78 -3.28
N PHE A 244 -9.44 -12.15 -2.60
CA PHE A 244 -8.63 -11.19 -1.84
C PHE A 244 -8.09 -10.07 -2.74
N HIS A 245 -7.61 -10.43 -3.92
CA HIS A 245 -7.16 -9.47 -4.92
C HIS A 245 -8.28 -8.61 -5.48
N LEU A 246 -9.56 -8.83 -5.15
CA LEU A 246 -10.68 -7.94 -5.49
C LEU A 246 -11.27 -7.24 -4.26
N GLY A 247 -10.61 -7.33 -3.11
CA GLY A 247 -11.13 -6.81 -1.84
C GLY A 247 -12.33 -7.60 -1.31
N LEU A 248 -12.52 -8.84 -1.76
CA LEU A 248 -13.60 -9.71 -1.34
C LEU A 248 -13.14 -10.69 -0.26
N ASP A 249 -14.09 -11.08 0.58
CA ASP A 249 -13.86 -12.11 1.58
C ASP A 249 -13.68 -13.49 0.92
N GLN A 250 -12.51 -14.09 1.12
CA GLN A 250 -12.16 -15.43 0.59
C GLN A 250 -12.99 -16.57 1.19
N GLU A 251 -13.68 -16.37 2.31
CA GLU A 251 -14.62 -17.35 2.86
C GLU A 251 -15.98 -17.26 2.18
N LEU A 252 -16.34 -16.10 1.62
CA LEU A 252 -17.64 -15.84 0.99
C LEU A 252 -17.60 -15.99 -0.53
N PHE A 253 -16.47 -15.68 -1.15
CA PHE A 253 -16.33 -15.68 -2.60
C PHE A 253 -15.15 -16.51 -3.08
N TYR A 254 -15.35 -17.17 -4.22
CA TYR A 254 -14.28 -17.75 -5.02
C TYR A 254 -14.25 -17.09 -6.39
N VAL A 255 -13.14 -16.45 -6.73
CA VAL A 255 -12.97 -15.73 -8.00
C VAL A 255 -11.87 -16.38 -8.83
N LYS A 256 -12.21 -16.78 -10.05
CA LYS A 256 -11.33 -17.46 -10.98
C LYS A 256 -11.22 -16.71 -12.30
N GLY A 257 -9.98 -16.50 -12.77
CA GLY A 257 -9.69 -16.10 -14.14
C GLY A 257 -9.15 -17.29 -14.92
N GLU A 258 -9.82 -17.67 -16.01
CA GLU A 258 -9.35 -18.69 -16.94
C GLU A 258 -8.79 -18.03 -18.19
N LYS A 259 -7.56 -18.41 -18.57
CA LYS A 259 -6.81 -17.74 -19.62
C LYS A 259 -7.38 -17.98 -21.04
N GLY A 260 -8.01 -19.12 -21.30
CA GLY A 260 -8.31 -19.54 -22.68
C GLY A 260 -7.04 -19.56 -23.54
N ASN A 261 -7.17 -19.21 -24.82
CA ASN A 261 -6.04 -19.11 -25.76
C ASN A 261 -5.54 -17.65 -25.93
N CYS A 262 -5.59 -16.85 -24.86
CA CYS A 262 -5.12 -15.47 -24.86
C CYS A 262 -3.65 -15.36 -24.43
N GLY A 263 -2.98 -14.23 -24.74
CA GLY A 263 -1.64 -13.96 -24.25
C GLY A 263 -1.59 -13.76 -22.72
N ASN A 264 -2.61 -13.12 -22.18
CA ASN A 264 -2.77 -12.79 -20.76
C ASN A 264 -4.00 -13.49 -20.16
N ASN A 265 -3.98 -13.71 -18.84
CA ASN A 265 -5.19 -14.04 -18.08
C ASN A 265 -6.04 -12.77 -17.86
N VAL A 266 -7.19 -12.89 -17.19
CA VAL A 266 -8.08 -11.77 -16.84
C VAL A 266 -7.26 -10.64 -16.20
N GLY A 267 -7.29 -9.46 -16.82
CA GLY A 267 -6.51 -8.30 -16.39
C GLY A 267 -7.15 -7.57 -15.22
N MET A 268 -6.32 -7.06 -14.31
CA MET A 268 -6.70 -6.27 -13.15
C MET A 268 -5.97 -4.93 -13.21
N TYR A 269 -6.62 -3.94 -13.83
CA TYR A 269 -6.08 -2.60 -14.04
C TYR A 269 -7.00 -1.57 -13.37
N GLU A 270 -7.25 -0.42 -14.01
CA GLU A 270 -8.33 0.52 -13.62
C GLU A 270 -9.73 -0.11 -13.78
N ASN A 271 -9.84 -1.18 -14.58
CA ASN A 271 -11.02 -1.99 -14.84
C ASN A 271 -10.58 -3.45 -14.98
N LEU A 272 -11.51 -4.38 -14.80
CA LEU A 272 -11.26 -5.79 -15.12
C LEU A 272 -11.29 -5.95 -16.64
N ARG A 273 -10.33 -6.68 -17.19
CA ARG A 273 -10.19 -6.85 -18.65
C ARG A 273 -10.25 -8.32 -19.03
N LEU A 274 -11.22 -8.69 -19.85
CA LEU A 274 -11.29 -10.02 -20.46
C LEU A 274 -10.80 -9.91 -21.90
N TYR A 275 -9.64 -10.50 -22.17
CA TYR A 275 -9.04 -10.54 -23.50
C TYR A 275 -9.72 -11.59 -24.38
N SER A 276 -9.78 -11.33 -25.69
CA SER A 276 -10.17 -12.32 -26.69
C SER A 276 -8.98 -12.92 -27.43
N ASN A 277 -9.23 -14.01 -28.16
CA ASN A 277 -8.41 -14.44 -29.27
C ASN A 277 -9.27 -14.43 -30.55
N CYS A 278 -9.06 -13.41 -31.40
CA CYS A 278 -9.89 -13.20 -32.58
C CYS A 278 -9.82 -14.35 -33.61
N LYS A 279 -8.84 -15.25 -33.52
CA LYS A 279 -8.67 -16.37 -34.48
C LYS A 279 -9.56 -17.57 -34.18
N ASN A 280 -10.01 -17.74 -32.94
CA ASN A 280 -10.78 -18.92 -32.52
C ASN A 280 -11.91 -18.62 -31.52
N GLY A 281 -12.04 -17.38 -31.04
CA GLY A 281 -13.05 -16.99 -30.06
C GLY A 281 -12.79 -17.51 -28.64
N ASP A 282 -11.61 -18.11 -28.38
CA ASP A 282 -11.29 -18.68 -27.07
C ASP A 282 -10.62 -17.63 -26.17
N GLY A 283 -11.42 -16.65 -25.76
CA GLY A 283 -11.03 -15.59 -24.84
C GLY A 283 -10.94 -16.03 -23.38
N ASN A 284 -10.62 -15.08 -22.51
CA ASN A 284 -10.65 -15.31 -21.07
C ASN A 284 -12.08 -15.56 -20.56
N THR A 285 -12.17 -16.29 -19.46
CA THR A 285 -13.38 -16.39 -18.63
C THR A 285 -13.11 -15.82 -17.25
N LEU A 286 -13.96 -14.92 -16.78
CA LEU A 286 -14.08 -14.54 -15.37
C LEU A 286 -15.21 -15.35 -14.74
N THR A 287 -14.96 -16.01 -13.62
CA THR A 287 -15.96 -16.78 -12.87
C THR A 287 -15.97 -16.37 -11.42
N ILE A 288 -17.16 -16.17 -10.85
CA ILE A 288 -17.37 -15.82 -9.44
C ILE A 288 -18.40 -16.76 -8.85
N TYR A 289 -18.05 -17.41 -7.74
CA TYR A 289 -18.97 -18.21 -6.92
C TYR A 289 -19.17 -17.57 -5.55
N ALA A 290 -20.38 -17.72 -5.00
CA ALA A 290 -20.68 -17.49 -3.59
C ALA A 290 -20.54 -18.80 -2.79
N ALA A 291 -20.22 -18.70 -1.51
CA ALA A 291 -20.01 -19.85 -0.63
C ALA A 291 -21.26 -20.73 -0.49
N ALA A 292 -21.05 -21.98 -0.07
CA ALA A 292 -22.16 -22.90 0.16
C ALA A 292 -23.18 -22.32 1.16
N GLY A 293 -24.47 -22.49 0.86
CA GLY A 293 -25.56 -21.91 1.66
C GLY A 293 -25.88 -20.45 1.32
N ILE A 294 -25.13 -19.81 0.42
CA ILE A 294 -25.36 -18.44 -0.04
C ILE A 294 -25.77 -18.45 -1.51
N ALA A 295 -26.84 -17.72 -1.83
CA ALA A 295 -27.30 -17.50 -3.20
C ALA A 295 -26.99 -16.07 -3.64
N ILE A 296 -26.58 -15.91 -4.90
CA ILE A 296 -26.54 -14.61 -5.58
C ILE A 296 -27.95 -14.36 -6.13
N LYS A 297 -28.60 -13.29 -5.65
CA LYS A 297 -29.95 -12.89 -6.06
C LYS A 297 -29.98 -11.82 -7.14
N SER A 298 -28.88 -11.09 -7.30
CA SER A 298 -28.71 -10.17 -8.42
C SER A 298 -27.26 -10.07 -8.87
N ILE A 299 -27.09 -9.85 -10.18
CA ILE A 299 -25.81 -9.61 -10.83
C ILE A 299 -25.99 -8.42 -11.77
N ALA A 300 -25.17 -7.39 -11.60
CA ALA A 300 -25.11 -6.29 -12.54
C ALA A 300 -23.68 -5.99 -12.96
N PHE A 301 -23.51 -5.56 -14.21
CA PHE A 301 -22.26 -5.13 -14.79
C PHE A 301 -22.36 -3.67 -15.19
N GLU A 302 -21.37 -2.89 -14.76
CA GLU A 302 -21.09 -1.57 -15.32
C GLU A 302 -19.84 -1.68 -16.18
N TRP A 303 -19.98 -1.35 -17.45
CA TRP A 303 -18.91 -1.50 -18.44
C TRP A 303 -18.07 -0.23 -18.55
N ALA A 304 -16.78 -0.41 -18.82
CA ALA A 304 -15.89 0.66 -19.26
C ALA A 304 -15.71 0.60 -20.79
N ALA A 305 -15.17 1.65 -21.39
CA ALA A 305 -14.94 1.70 -22.84
C ALA A 305 -14.12 0.49 -23.34
N HIS A 306 -14.74 -0.32 -24.21
CA HIS A 306 -14.17 -1.55 -24.75
C HIS A 306 -13.11 -1.28 -25.82
N THR A 307 -12.36 -2.32 -26.20
CA THR A 307 -11.49 -2.28 -27.39
C THR A 307 -12.02 -3.23 -28.44
N GLY A 308 -12.16 -2.76 -29.68
CA GLY A 308 -12.80 -3.52 -30.75
C GLY A 308 -14.30 -3.65 -30.53
N ALA A 309 -14.93 -4.66 -31.13
CA ALA A 309 -16.35 -4.95 -30.98
C ALA A 309 -16.54 -6.32 -30.31
N PRO A 310 -16.25 -6.45 -29.00
CA PRO A 310 -16.27 -7.74 -28.32
C PRO A 310 -17.64 -8.41 -28.33
N THR A 311 -17.63 -9.73 -28.19
CA THR A 311 -18.81 -10.56 -27.90
C THR A 311 -18.53 -11.39 -26.65
N ALA A 312 -19.58 -11.85 -25.97
CA ALA A 312 -19.42 -12.64 -24.77
C ALA A 312 -20.48 -13.74 -24.60
N THR A 313 -20.16 -14.71 -23.77
CA THR A 313 -21.11 -15.66 -23.20
C THR A 313 -21.17 -15.44 -21.69
N PHE A 314 -22.35 -15.14 -21.17
CA PHE A 314 -22.62 -14.95 -19.75
C PHE A 314 -23.43 -16.14 -19.22
N LYS A 315 -22.89 -16.86 -18.24
CA LYS A 315 -23.55 -17.97 -17.54
C LYS A 315 -23.90 -17.57 -16.14
N TYR A 316 -25.05 -17.98 -15.64
CA TYR A 316 -25.47 -17.73 -14.26
C TYR A 316 -26.30 -18.92 -13.78
N GLY A 317 -25.81 -19.63 -12.76
CA GLY A 317 -26.35 -20.94 -12.43
C GLY A 317 -26.28 -21.89 -13.64
N ALA A 318 -27.38 -22.56 -13.95
CA ALA A 318 -27.51 -23.43 -15.11
C ALA A 318 -27.84 -22.70 -16.44
N GLU A 319 -28.15 -21.40 -16.39
CA GLU A 319 -28.57 -20.62 -17.54
C GLU A 319 -27.38 -20.00 -18.30
N GLU A 320 -27.58 -19.72 -19.60
CA GLU A 320 -26.59 -19.10 -20.48
C GLU A 320 -27.24 -18.03 -21.37
N GLU A 321 -26.57 -16.89 -21.52
CA GLU A 321 -26.96 -15.79 -22.39
C GLU A 321 -25.77 -15.36 -23.25
N ALA A 322 -26.01 -15.09 -24.54
CA ALA A 322 -24.98 -14.63 -25.46
C ALA A 322 -25.12 -13.12 -25.73
N PHE A 323 -24.02 -12.39 -25.55
CA PHE A 323 -23.86 -11.02 -26.03
C PHE A 323 -23.17 -11.06 -27.39
N THR A 324 -23.95 -10.86 -28.45
CA THR A 324 -23.52 -11.03 -29.85
C THR A 324 -23.02 -9.73 -30.48
N SER A 325 -23.07 -8.61 -29.76
CA SER A 325 -22.60 -7.30 -30.23
C SER A 325 -22.10 -6.42 -29.08
N ASP A 326 -21.25 -5.45 -29.41
CA ASP A 326 -20.70 -4.45 -28.48
C ASP A 326 -21.79 -3.58 -27.83
N ASP A 327 -22.89 -3.31 -28.55
CA ASP A 327 -24.02 -2.52 -28.03
C ASP A 327 -24.66 -3.17 -26.78
N GLN A 328 -24.65 -4.50 -26.70
CA GLN A 328 -25.15 -5.24 -25.51
C GLN A 328 -24.17 -5.15 -24.32
N LEU A 329 -22.94 -4.72 -24.57
CA LEU A 329 -21.87 -4.53 -23.59
C LEU A 329 -21.54 -3.03 -23.36
N ALA A 330 -22.27 -2.11 -23.99
CA ALA A 330 -22.07 -0.67 -23.82
C ALA A 330 -23.00 -0.05 -22.76
N ALA A 331 -24.01 -0.80 -22.29
CA ALA A 331 -25.04 -0.32 -21.36
C ALA A 331 -24.98 -1.04 -20.00
N PHE A 332 -25.40 -0.36 -18.93
CA PHE A 332 -25.61 -1.01 -17.63
C PHE A 332 -26.50 -2.25 -17.80
N TYR A 333 -25.98 -3.40 -17.39
CA TYR A 333 -26.67 -4.69 -17.49
C TYR A 333 -26.98 -5.19 -16.09
N ALA A 334 -28.21 -5.67 -15.86
CA ALA A 334 -28.60 -6.26 -14.59
C ALA A 334 -29.53 -7.46 -14.77
N LYS A 335 -29.36 -8.44 -13.88
CA LYS A 335 -30.25 -9.57 -13.68
C LYS A 335 -30.63 -9.63 -12.20
N GLU A 336 -31.91 -9.66 -11.94
CA GLU A 336 -32.53 -9.65 -10.61
C GLU A 336 -33.37 -10.91 -10.41
N GLY A 337 -33.74 -11.21 -9.17
CA GLY A 337 -34.59 -12.36 -8.84
C GLY A 337 -33.91 -13.71 -9.10
N LEU A 338 -32.58 -13.74 -9.02
CA LEU A 338 -31.79 -14.95 -9.19
C LEU A 338 -31.78 -15.78 -7.88
N SER A 339 -31.37 -17.03 -8.02
CA SER A 339 -30.97 -17.87 -6.89
C SER A 339 -29.88 -18.82 -7.40
N VAL A 340 -28.71 -18.25 -7.65
CA VAL A 340 -27.57 -18.95 -8.27
C VAL A 340 -26.37 -19.06 -7.34
N ASN A 341 -25.58 -20.13 -7.44
CA ASN A 341 -24.33 -20.26 -6.68
C ASN A 341 -23.17 -19.42 -7.26
N GLY A 342 -23.29 -18.96 -8.51
CA GLY A 342 -22.22 -18.27 -9.21
C GLY A 342 -22.58 -17.91 -10.65
N PHE A 343 -21.67 -17.19 -11.28
CA PHE A 343 -21.77 -16.79 -12.69
C PHE A 343 -20.40 -16.78 -13.36
N SER A 344 -20.38 -16.82 -14.69
CA SER A 344 -19.17 -16.59 -15.47
C SER A 344 -19.43 -15.72 -16.70
N LEU A 345 -18.43 -14.94 -17.09
CA LEU A 345 -18.43 -14.14 -18.30
C LEU A 345 -17.20 -14.52 -19.12
N LYS A 346 -17.42 -15.03 -20.33
CA LYS A 346 -16.36 -15.38 -21.27
C LYS A 346 -16.35 -14.41 -22.44
N ASN A 347 -15.19 -13.87 -22.79
CA ASN A 347 -15.03 -13.15 -24.05
C ASN A 347 -14.95 -14.15 -25.20
N THR A 348 -15.88 -14.05 -26.16
CA THR A 348 -16.03 -14.99 -27.27
C THR A 348 -15.73 -14.38 -28.63
N PHE A 349 -15.18 -13.15 -28.67
CA PHE A 349 -14.96 -12.42 -29.91
C PHE A 349 -14.10 -13.22 -30.90
N HIS A 350 -14.70 -13.52 -32.06
CA HIS A 350 -14.09 -14.24 -33.17
C HIS A 350 -14.35 -13.50 -34.47
N ASP A 351 -13.30 -12.88 -34.99
CA ASP A 351 -13.29 -12.31 -36.34
C ASP A 351 -11.87 -12.43 -36.90
N THR A 352 -11.70 -13.35 -37.85
CA THR A 352 -10.41 -13.59 -38.50
C THR A 352 -9.96 -12.44 -39.41
N GLY A 353 -10.86 -11.53 -39.78
CA GLY A 353 -10.57 -10.32 -40.55
C GLY A 353 -10.22 -9.10 -39.68
N ALA A 354 -10.40 -9.17 -38.35
CA ALA A 354 -10.14 -8.05 -37.46
C ALA A 354 -8.63 -7.75 -37.35
N SER A 355 -8.30 -6.47 -37.17
CA SER A 355 -6.90 -6.00 -37.03
C SER A 355 -6.26 -6.35 -35.69
N GLY A 356 -7.01 -6.92 -34.75
CA GLY A 356 -6.51 -7.30 -33.42
C GLY A 356 -7.55 -7.96 -32.53
N ASN A 357 -7.14 -8.32 -31.32
CA ASN A 357 -8.02 -8.88 -30.29
C ASN A 357 -8.91 -7.78 -29.68
N ALA A 358 -10.14 -8.16 -29.32
CA ALA A 358 -11.07 -7.31 -28.60
C ALA A 358 -10.91 -7.48 -27.08
N GLN A 359 -11.35 -6.49 -26.31
CA GLN A 359 -11.32 -6.52 -24.85
C GLN A 359 -12.67 -6.08 -24.30
N ILE A 360 -13.26 -6.93 -23.45
CA ILE A 360 -14.36 -6.51 -22.58
C ILE A 360 -13.73 -5.86 -21.35
N ARG A 361 -14.17 -4.66 -21.01
CA ARG A 361 -13.70 -3.91 -19.84
C ARG A 361 -14.83 -3.69 -18.86
N ILE A 362 -14.70 -4.19 -17.65
CA ILE A 362 -15.72 -4.10 -16.59
C ILE A 362 -15.26 -3.04 -15.60
N ALA A 363 -16.01 -1.95 -15.48
CA ALA A 363 -15.78 -0.91 -14.49
C ALA A 363 -16.12 -1.41 -13.09
N SER A 364 -17.30 -2.02 -12.93
CA SER A 364 -17.72 -2.65 -11.68
C SER A 364 -18.67 -3.83 -11.91
N ILE A 365 -18.69 -4.77 -10.96
CA ILE A 365 -19.71 -5.81 -10.84
C ILE A 365 -20.46 -5.58 -9.54
N ARG A 366 -21.78 -5.67 -9.55
CA ARG A 366 -22.60 -5.49 -8.35
C ARG A 366 -23.38 -6.75 -8.07
N LEU A 367 -23.29 -7.21 -6.82
CA LEU A 367 -23.96 -8.42 -6.37
C LEU A 367 -24.84 -8.09 -5.18
N MET A 368 -26.00 -8.74 -5.11
CA MET A 368 -26.70 -8.91 -3.84
C MET A 368 -26.78 -10.39 -3.51
N LEU A 369 -26.61 -10.70 -2.23
CA LEU A 369 -26.65 -12.05 -1.71
C LEU A 369 -27.93 -12.31 -0.92
N GLU A 370 -28.21 -13.58 -0.72
CA GLU A 370 -29.23 -14.11 0.17
C GLU A 370 -28.65 -15.30 0.94
N ASP A 371 -28.90 -15.36 2.25
CA ASP A 371 -28.53 -16.48 3.12
C ASP A 371 -29.50 -17.65 2.91
N ALA A 372 -29.41 -18.27 1.73
CA ALA A 372 -30.21 -19.39 1.29
C ALA A 372 -29.43 -20.26 0.30
N ALA A 373 -29.70 -21.57 0.32
CA ALA A 373 -29.12 -22.47 -0.65
C ALA A 373 -29.57 -22.11 -2.09
N PRO A 374 -28.64 -22.01 -3.06
CA PRO A 374 -28.98 -21.65 -4.43
C PRO A 374 -29.78 -22.77 -5.11
N THR A 375 -30.80 -22.37 -5.88
CA THR A 375 -31.66 -23.30 -6.63
C THR A 375 -31.13 -23.64 -8.02
N SER A 376 -30.21 -22.83 -8.57
CA SER A 376 -29.61 -23.00 -9.89
C SER A 376 -28.10 -22.99 -9.80
N ILE A 377 -27.44 -23.98 -10.40
CA ILE A 377 -26.04 -24.30 -10.13
C ILE A 377 -25.19 -24.13 -11.39
N LEU A 378 -24.21 -23.25 -11.30
CA LEU A 378 -23.08 -23.14 -12.22
C LEU A 378 -22.05 -24.21 -11.82
N PRO A 379 -21.68 -25.12 -12.73
CA PRO A 379 -20.76 -26.21 -12.44
C PRO A 379 -19.32 -25.70 -12.29
N GLY A 380 -18.51 -26.43 -11.51
CA GLY A 380 -17.07 -26.14 -11.34
C GLY A 380 -16.75 -25.27 -10.12
N GLN A 381 -17.70 -25.10 -9.20
CA GLN A 381 -17.44 -24.51 -7.89
C GLN A 381 -16.47 -25.40 -7.09
N PRO A 382 -15.40 -24.84 -6.51
CA PRO A 382 -14.49 -25.61 -5.67
C PRO A 382 -15.13 -25.94 -4.32
N GLU A 383 -14.74 -27.08 -3.74
CA GLU A 383 -15.23 -27.52 -2.42
C GLU A 383 -14.78 -26.61 -1.27
N LYS A 384 -13.58 -26.02 -1.40
CA LYS A 384 -13.01 -25.06 -0.45
C LYS A 384 -12.69 -23.75 -1.15
N PHE A 385 -13.10 -22.65 -0.55
CA PHE A 385 -12.80 -21.31 -1.07
C PHE A 385 -11.48 -20.75 -0.54
N VAL A 386 -11.14 -21.12 0.70
CA VAL A 386 -9.87 -20.74 1.32
C VAL A 386 -8.86 -21.85 1.11
N GLU A 387 -7.72 -21.50 0.54
CA GLU A 387 -6.64 -22.43 0.25
C GLU A 387 -5.81 -22.75 1.49
N ALA A 388 -5.30 -23.98 1.52
CA ALA A 388 -4.26 -24.35 2.47
C ALA A 388 -2.93 -23.68 2.09
N LYS A 389 -2.24 -23.12 3.09
CA LYS A 389 -0.89 -22.56 2.95
C LYS A 389 0.01 -23.04 4.06
N THR A 390 1.31 -23.06 3.79
CA THR A 390 2.33 -23.14 4.83
C THR A 390 2.38 -21.83 5.62
N ILE A 391 2.90 -21.85 6.85
CA ILE A 391 3.07 -20.63 7.65
C ILE A 391 4.02 -19.66 6.93
N GLN A 392 5.05 -20.15 6.24
CA GLN A 392 5.95 -19.27 5.49
C GLN A 392 5.22 -18.50 4.38
N GLU A 393 4.39 -19.18 3.59
CA GLU A 393 3.57 -18.53 2.55
C GLU A 393 2.56 -17.57 3.17
N PHE A 394 1.93 -17.95 4.28
CA PHE A 394 1.00 -17.08 5.00
C PHE A 394 1.66 -15.80 5.54
N ARG A 395 2.88 -15.90 6.06
CA ARG A 395 3.65 -14.73 6.52
C ARG A 395 4.00 -13.78 5.36
N ALA A 396 4.28 -14.33 4.19
CA ALA A 396 4.59 -13.55 2.98
C ALA A 396 3.35 -12.90 2.35
N ALA A 397 2.15 -13.34 2.71
CA ALA A 397 0.90 -12.75 2.22
C ALA A 397 0.65 -11.35 2.82
N PRO A 398 -0.10 -10.48 2.14
CA PRO A 398 -0.52 -9.19 2.69
C PRO A 398 -1.49 -9.34 3.87
N ASP A 399 -1.57 -8.30 4.71
CA ASP A 399 -2.53 -8.25 5.81
C ASP A 399 -3.98 -8.32 5.30
N GLY A 400 -4.84 -9.00 6.04
CA GLY A 400 -6.22 -9.32 5.65
C GLY A 400 -6.37 -10.63 4.86
N PHE A 401 -5.27 -11.20 4.33
CA PHE A 401 -5.33 -12.47 3.60
C PHE A 401 -5.75 -13.62 4.51
N LYS A 402 -6.64 -14.49 4.03
CA LYS A 402 -7.12 -15.68 4.73
C LYS A 402 -6.52 -16.95 4.12
N ALA A 403 -6.08 -17.86 4.98
CA ALA A 403 -5.58 -19.17 4.60
C ALA A 403 -6.02 -20.26 5.59
N GLU A 404 -6.19 -21.49 5.11
CA GLU A 404 -6.27 -22.67 5.96
C GLU A 404 -4.84 -23.03 6.39
N LEU A 405 -4.59 -23.03 7.71
CA LEU A 405 -3.30 -23.42 8.28
C LEU A 405 -3.45 -24.70 9.08
N THR A 406 -2.41 -25.53 9.04
CA THR A 406 -2.29 -26.73 9.88
C THR A 406 -0.93 -26.71 10.57
N ALA A 407 -0.93 -26.59 11.90
CA ALA A 407 0.28 -26.32 12.68
C ALA A 407 0.17 -26.89 14.10
N VAL A 408 1.29 -27.01 14.81
CA VAL A 408 1.32 -27.40 16.23
C VAL A 408 1.48 -26.16 17.08
N ILE A 409 0.63 -25.97 18.09
CA ILE A 409 0.80 -24.89 19.07
C ILE A 409 1.98 -25.24 19.96
N THR A 410 3.00 -24.38 20.01
CA THR A 410 4.28 -24.68 20.65
C THR A 410 4.50 -23.97 21.97
N ASN A 411 3.81 -22.85 22.21
CA ASN A 411 3.96 -22.04 23.42
C ASN A 411 2.72 -21.15 23.65
N SER A 412 2.44 -20.82 24.90
CA SER A 412 1.35 -19.91 25.33
C SER A 412 1.69 -18.42 25.25
N GLY A 413 2.83 -18.08 24.64
CA GLY A 413 3.29 -16.71 24.37
C GLY A 413 3.23 -15.81 25.60
N GLY A 414 2.22 -14.94 25.65
CA GLY A 414 2.04 -13.91 26.69
C GLY A 414 0.60 -13.80 27.19
N PHE A 415 -0.03 -14.93 27.52
CA PHE A 415 -1.41 -15.08 28.04
C PHE A 415 -2.54 -15.10 27.00
N THR A 416 -2.64 -14.10 26.11
CA THR A 416 -3.72 -14.04 25.09
C THR A 416 -3.28 -14.45 23.68
N THR A 417 -2.04 -14.87 23.55
CA THR A 417 -1.38 -15.11 22.27
C THR A 417 -0.62 -16.42 22.37
N PHE A 418 -0.82 -17.32 21.43
CA PHE A 418 -0.13 -18.60 21.37
C PHE A 418 0.85 -18.60 20.20
N ALA A 419 1.99 -19.27 20.30
CA ALA A 419 2.83 -19.57 19.16
C ALA A 419 2.37 -20.87 18.51
N MET A 420 2.32 -20.93 17.18
CA MET A 420 2.21 -22.17 16.43
C MET A 420 3.29 -22.27 15.36
N GLU A 421 3.65 -23.51 15.05
CA GLU A 421 4.68 -23.83 14.07
C GLU A 421 4.21 -24.93 13.12
N ASP A 422 4.66 -24.88 11.87
CA ASP A 422 4.61 -25.98 10.91
C ASP A 422 6.03 -26.30 10.43
N ALA A 423 6.23 -27.16 9.43
CA ALA A 423 7.58 -27.50 8.96
C ALA A 423 8.35 -26.36 8.24
N THR A 424 7.75 -25.18 8.09
CA THR A 424 8.30 -24.06 7.31
C THR A 424 8.62 -22.83 8.15
N ALA A 425 7.77 -22.51 9.13
CA ALA A 425 7.90 -21.29 9.93
C ALA A 425 7.06 -21.33 11.21
N ALA A 426 7.01 -20.18 11.90
CA ALA A 426 6.23 -19.95 13.10
C ALA A 426 5.36 -18.69 12.97
N VAL A 427 4.22 -18.65 13.64
CA VAL A 427 3.35 -17.47 13.71
C VAL A 427 2.59 -17.42 15.03
N ALA A 428 2.23 -16.22 15.46
CA ALA A 428 1.41 -16.03 16.64
C ALA A 428 -0.07 -16.22 16.28
N ILE A 429 -0.81 -17.02 17.06
CA ILE A 429 -2.26 -17.06 17.04
C ILE A 429 -2.78 -16.05 18.06
N TYR A 430 -3.70 -15.18 17.63
CA TYR A 430 -4.43 -14.29 18.52
C TYR A 430 -5.94 -14.49 18.36
N LYS A 431 -6.65 -14.64 19.46
CA LYS A 431 -8.11 -14.59 19.49
C LYS A 431 -8.59 -13.97 20.78
N SER A 432 -9.42 -12.95 20.66
CA SER A 432 -10.00 -12.27 21.83
C SER A 432 -10.68 -13.29 22.75
N LYS A 433 -10.39 -13.19 24.06
CA LYS A 433 -10.93 -14.06 25.13
C LYS A 433 -10.50 -15.53 25.08
N VAL A 434 -9.64 -15.95 24.15
CA VAL A 434 -8.97 -17.25 24.23
C VAL A 434 -7.63 -17.03 24.93
N THR A 435 -7.52 -17.52 26.16
CA THR A 435 -6.35 -17.28 27.01
C THR A 435 -5.67 -18.59 27.40
N ALA A 436 -4.40 -18.50 27.77
CA ALA A 436 -3.62 -19.61 28.32
C ALA A 436 -4.22 -20.17 29.62
N ALA A 437 -4.89 -19.33 30.45
CA ALA A 437 -5.56 -19.79 31.66
C ALA A 437 -6.79 -20.66 31.38
N THR A 438 -7.52 -20.35 30.32
CA THR A 438 -8.75 -21.08 29.98
C THR A 438 -8.51 -22.24 29.00
N ASN A 439 -7.36 -22.27 28.32
CA ASN A 439 -7.02 -23.29 27.32
C ASN A 439 -5.55 -23.76 27.42
N PRO A 440 -5.05 -24.15 28.61
CA PRO A 440 -3.65 -24.56 28.79
C PRO A 440 -3.28 -25.84 28.01
N GLU A 441 -4.28 -26.65 27.67
CA GLU A 441 -4.12 -27.93 26.96
C GLU A 441 -3.82 -27.78 25.46
N LEU A 442 -3.93 -26.57 24.90
CA LEU A 442 -3.65 -26.31 23.49
C LEU A 442 -2.17 -26.45 23.14
N VAL A 443 -1.26 -26.16 24.08
CA VAL A 443 0.18 -26.32 23.85
C VAL A 443 0.52 -27.80 23.62
N GLY A 444 1.21 -28.07 22.53
CA GLY A 444 1.54 -29.41 22.03
C GLY A 444 0.47 -30.04 21.14
N LYS A 445 -0.64 -29.35 20.86
CA LYS A 445 -1.71 -29.86 19.99
C LYS A 445 -1.56 -29.38 18.56
N LYS A 446 -1.88 -30.27 17.63
CA LYS A 446 -2.07 -29.92 16.23
C LYS A 446 -3.42 -29.21 16.08
N VAL A 447 -3.42 -28.09 15.37
CA VAL A 447 -4.59 -27.30 15.05
C VAL A 447 -4.73 -27.10 13.55
N THR A 448 -5.96 -27.18 13.05
CA THR A 448 -6.32 -26.86 11.67
C THR A 448 -7.52 -25.91 11.66
N GLY A 449 -7.42 -24.83 10.88
CA GLY A 449 -8.50 -23.86 10.75
C GLY A 449 -8.19 -22.76 9.73
N VAL A 450 -9.15 -21.87 9.50
CA VAL A 450 -8.95 -20.69 8.66
C VAL A 450 -8.50 -19.53 9.54
N PHE A 451 -7.42 -18.87 9.11
CA PHE A 451 -6.83 -17.75 9.81
C PHE A 451 -6.69 -16.56 8.86
N GLN A 452 -7.00 -15.37 9.37
CA GLN A 452 -6.73 -14.11 8.73
C GLN A 452 -5.39 -13.56 9.23
N LYS A 453 -4.54 -13.16 8.29
CA LYS A 453 -3.28 -12.49 8.60
C LYS A 453 -3.55 -11.07 9.08
N GLY A 454 -2.86 -10.65 10.13
CA GLY A 454 -2.72 -9.26 10.50
C GLY A 454 -1.37 -9.00 11.14
N THR A 455 -1.04 -7.73 11.30
CA THR A 455 0.15 -7.30 12.01
C THR A 455 -0.25 -6.40 13.17
N PHE A 456 0.20 -6.75 14.38
CA PHE A 456 -0.05 -5.93 15.57
C PHE A 456 1.27 -5.67 16.29
N LYS A 457 1.66 -4.39 16.38
CA LYS A 457 2.91 -3.98 17.03
C LYS A 457 4.10 -4.77 16.49
N ASP A 458 4.16 -4.86 15.16
CA ASP A 458 5.14 -5.60 14.35
C ASP A 458 5.15 -7.13 14.54
N LEU A 459 4.24 -7.69 15.34
CA LEU A 459 4.01 -9.13 15.42
C LEU A 459 3.08 -9.58 14.29
N VAL A 460 3.54 -10.51 13.46
CA VAL A 460 2.67 -11.21 12.50
C VAL A 460 1.75 -12.17 13.27
N GLN A 461 0.45 -11.96 13.11
CA GLN A 461 -0.60 -12.70 13.80
C GLN A 461 -1.52 -13.42 12.80
N ALA A 462 -1.93 -14.62 13.19
CA ALA A 462 -2.96 -15.44 12.58
C ALA A 462 -4.21 -15.37 13.49
N THR A 463 -5.25 -14.66 13.03
CA THR A 463 -6.51 -14.55 13.75
C THR A 463 -7.50 -15.59 13.21
N PRO A 464 -7.97 -16.56 14.01
CA PRO A 464 -8.92 -17.56 13.53
C PRO A 464 -10.25 -16.92 13.12
N THR A 465 -10.70 -17.17 11.89
CA THR A 465 -11.98 -16.66 11.35
C THR A 465 -13.10 -17.69 11.51
N SER A 466 -12.78 -18.97 11.39
CA SER A 466 -13.74 -20.06 11.58
C SER A 466 -13.79 -20.55 13.04
N THR A 467 -14.97 -21.01 13.44
CA THR A 467 -15.17 -21.80 14.66
C THR A 467 -15.96 -23.06 14.33
N PRO A 468 -15.50 -24.25 14.75
CA PRO A 468 -14.32 -24.52 15.59
C PRO A 468 -12.99 -24.58 14.80
N ILE A 469 -11.87 -24.37 15.49
CA ILE A 469 -10.56 -24.90 15.08
C ILE A 469 -10.57 -26.39 15.43
N THR A 470 -10.19 -27.24 14.48
CA THR A 470 -10.04 -28.68 14.77
C THR A 470 -8.76 -28.88 15.58
N VAL A 471 -8.87 -29.58 16.70
CA VAL A 471 -7.75 -29.91 17.59
C VAL A 471 -7.62 -31.42 17.66
N ASP A 472 -6.48 -31.95 17.22
CA ASP A 472 -6.23 -33.39 17.13
C ASP A 472 -5.17 -33.86 18.14
N ASN A 473 -4.69 -35.10 17.98
CA ASN A 473 -3.65 -35.71 18.81
C ASN A 473 -2.37 -34.88 18.87
N THR A 474 -1.54 -35.20 19.86
CA THR A 474 -0.20 -34.62 20.01
C THR A 474 0.66 -35.01 18.80
N ASP A 475 1.08 -34.02 18.01
CA ASP A 475 2.09 -34.17 16.95
C ASP A 475 3.47 -33.81 17.51
N PRO A 476 4.57 -34.38 16.96
CA PRO A 476 5.91 -33.94 17.31
C PRO A 476 6.06 -32.45 17.00
N LEU A 477 6.79 -31.74 17.86
CA LEU A 477 7.02 -30.31 17.66
C LEU A 477 7.79 -30.09 16.34
N PRO A 478 7.26 -29.28 15.42
CA PRO A 478 7.85 -29.13 14.09
C PRO A 478 9.06 -28.20 14.13
N ASN A 479 10.03 -28.47 13.26
CA ASN A 479 11.33 -27.80 13.15
C ASN A 479 12.28 -27.94 14.35
N GLU A 480 13.59 -27.77 14.08
CA GLU A 480 14.65 -27.71 15.10
C GLU A 480 14.74 -26.33 15.74
N LYS A 481 14.70 -26.23 17.07
CA LYS A 481 14.76 -24.96 17.80
C LYS A 481 15.88 -24.05 17.29
N LEU A 482 15.60 -22.74 17.15
CA LEU A 482 16.59 -21.76 16.71
C LEU A 482 17.65 -21.57 17.80
N ASP A 483 18.92 -21.80 17.48
CA ASP A 483 20.01 -21.51 18.39
C ASP A 483 20.34 -20.02 18.37
N LEU A 484 20.10 -19.33 19.49
CA LEU A 484 20.35 -17.89 19.64
C LEU A 484 21.83 -17.52 19.53
N ALA A 485 22.76 -18.48 19.65
CA ALA A 485 24.17 -18.23 19.39
C ALA A 485 24.49 -18.02 17.89
N THR A 486 23.57 -18.40 17.00
CA THR A 486 23.76 -18.36 15.53
C THR A 486 23.15 -17.14 14.86
N VAL A 487 22.45 -16.29 15.61
CA VAL A 487 21.71 -15.13 15.09
C VAL A 487 21.93 -13.91 15.98
N ALA A 488 21.98 -12.71 15.39
CA ALA A 488 22.04 -11.48 16.16
C ALA A 488 20.70 -11.24 16.88
N LEU A 489 20.72 -10.58 18.04
CA LEU A 489 19.49 -10.34 18.82
C LEU A 489 18.83 -9.00 18.46
N THR A 490 18.94 -8.59 17.19
CA THR A 490 18.34 -7.35 16.66
C THR A 490 16.98 -7.63 16.02
N ALA A 491 16.20 -6.57 15.79
CA ALA A 491 14.90 -6.69 15.14
C ALA A 491 15.02 -7.24 13.72
N GLU A 492 16.02 -6.80 12.96
CA GLU A 492 16.24 -7.21 11.57
C GLU A 492 16.59 -8.69 11.45
N ALA A 493 17.42 -9.20 12.38
CA ALA A 493 17.86 -10.59 12.36
C ALA A 493 16.80 -11.57 12.87
N LEU A 494 15.94 -11.13 13.82
CA LEU A 494 14.92 -11.99 14.43
C LEU A 494 13.54 -11.91 13.76
N GLU A 495 13.29 -10.95 12.87
CA GLU A 495 12.00 -10.77 12.19
C GLU A 495 11.51 -12.07 11.50
N PRO A 496 12.35 -12.83 10.77
CA PRO A 496 11.91 -14.06 10.12
C PRO A 496 11.51 -15.17 11.09
N TYR A 497 11.92 -15.05 12.37
CA TYR A 497 11.80 -16.08 13.40
C TYR A 497 10.77 -15.73 14.48
N GLN A 498 9.88 -14.76 14.24
CA GLN A 498 8.79 -14.48 15.18
C GLN A 498 8.00 -15.74 15.53
N SER A 499 7.67 -15.88 16.82
CA SER A 499 6.99 -17.03 17.45
C SER A 499 7.77 -18.35 17.42
N ARG A 500 9.01 -18.35 16.92
CA ARG A 500 9.83 -19.54 16.80
C ARG A 500 10.36 -19.96 18.17
N ARG A 501 10.34 -21.27 18.47
CA ARG A 501 11.06 -21.85 19.61
C ARG A 501 12.57 -21.67 19.50
N VAL A 502 13.20 -21.39 20.63
CA VAL A 502 14.64 -21.13 20.72
C VAL A 502 15.36 -22.05 21.71
N VAL A 503 16.67 -22.15 21.53
CA VAL A 503 17.64 -22.64 22.52
C VAL A 503 18.79 -21.65 22.62
N GLY A 504 19.48 -21.62 23.76
CA GLY A 504 20.70 -20.85 23.90
C GLY A 504 21.05 -20.52 25.35
N GLU A 505 22.22 -19.95 25.54
CA GLU A 505 22.65 -19.41 26.84
C GLU A 505 22.82 -17.90 26.71
N LEU A 506 22.20 -17.14 27.61
CA LEU A 506 22.35 -15.69 27.66
C LEU A 506 22.72 -15.24 29.08
N THR A 507 23.46 -14.14 29.16
CA THR A 507 23.89 -13.56 30.44
C THR A 507 22.85 -12.53 30.91
N VAL A 508 22.53 -12.55 32.19
CA VAL A 508 21.62 -11.59 32.83
C VAL A 508 22.32 -10.24 32.95
N VAL A 509 21.66 -9.21 32.42
CA VAL A 509 22.04 -7.80 32.59
C VAL A 509 21.22 -7.20 33.73
N SER A 510 19.92 -7.46 33.76
CA SER A 510 19.06 -6.97 34.84
C SER A 510 17.82 -7.84 35.03
N PHE A 511 17.27 -7.80 36.25
CA PHE A 511 16.00 -8.42 36.60
C PHE A 511 15.08 -7.38 37.22
N ALA A 512 13.83 -7.34 36.75
CA ALA A 512 12.77 -6.52 37.32
C ALA A 512 11.46 -7.31 37.46
N LYS A 513 10.80 -7.16 38.60
CA LYS A 513 9.43 -7.64 38.84
C LYS A 513 8.50 -6.44 38.93
N ALA A 514 7.59 -6.32 37.97
CA ALA A 514 6.59 -5.26 37.96
C ALA A 514 5.60 -5.42 39.12
N GLY A 515 4.87 -4.35 39.46
CA GLY A 515 3.91 -4.37 40.58
C GLY A 515 2.75 -5.37 40.42
N ASN A 516 2.43 -5.76 39.18
CA ASN A 516 1.46 -6.83 38.87
C ASN A 516 2.06 -8.24 38.94
N GLY A 517 3.39 -8.37 39.10
CA GLY A 517 4.12 -9.63 39.12
C GLY A 517 4.87 -9.96 37.83
N THR A 518 4.62 -9.31 36.69
CA THR A 518 5.31 -9.64 35.42
C THR A 518 6.84 -9.53 35.59
N TYR A 519 7.59 -10.55 35.17
CA TYR A 519 9.05 -10.47 35.14
C TYR A 519 9.52 -9.86 33.83
N THR A 520 10.51 -8.98 33.93
CA THR A 520 11.24 -8.40 32.80
C THR A 520 12.72 -8.59 33.10
N ILE A 521 13.37 -9.43 32.30
CA ILE A 521 14.77 -9.81 32.49
C ILE A 521 15.51 -9.38 31.24
N THR A 522 16.43 -8.45 31.36
CA THR A 522 17.30 -8.08 30.23
C THR A 522 18.44 -9.08 30.17
N LEU A 523 18.59 -9.72 29.01
CA LEU A 523 19.59 -10.73 28.71
C LEU A 523 20.52 -10.23 27.59
N THR A 524 21.76 -10.73 27.56
CA THR A 524 22.73 -10.39 26.50
C THR A 524 23.50 -11.61 26.01
N ASN A 525 23.86 -11.60 24.72
CA ASN A 525 24.85 -12.49 24.13
C ASN A 525 26.29 -11.90 24.17
N GLY A 526 26.48 -10.76 24.84
CA GLY A 526 27.72 -9.98 24.89
C GLY A 526 27.81 -8.84 23.88
N THR A 527 26.93 -8.84 22.87
CA THR A 527 26.87 -7.80 21.81
C THR A 527 25.54 -7.05 21.88
N ASP A 528 24.43 -7.79 21.88
CA ASP A 528 23.08 -7.29 21.81
C ASP A 528 22.33 -7.60 23.12
N ASN A 529 21.32 -6.79 23.42
CA ASN A 529 20.41 -7.02 24.54
C ASN A 529 19.02 -7.44 24.03
N ILE A 530 18.40 -8.39 24.72
CA ILE A 530 17.02 -8.80 24.49
C ILE A 530 16.28 -8.94 25.82
N VAL A 531 14.99 -8.62 25.82
CA VAL A 531 14.14 -8.78 27.01
C VAL A 531 13.52 -10.17 27.00
N LEU A 532 13.64 -10.91 28.11
CA LEU A 532 12.78 -12.04 28.44
C LEU A 532 11.63 -11.57 29.34
N ARG A 533 10.40 -11.77 28.89
CA ARG A 533 9.18 -11.38 29.59
C ARG A 533 8.40 -12.61 30.04
N ILE A 534 8.08 -12.68 31.34
CA ILE A 534 7.22 -13.72 31.93
C ILE A 534 5.92 -13.08 32.39
N ASP A 535 4.81 -13.40 31.73
CA ASP A 535 3.51 -12.83 32.07
C ASP A 535 2.95 -13.46 33.35
N TYR A 536 2.49 -12.61 34.28
CA TYR A 536 2.01 -13.04 35.60
C TYR A 536 0.70 -13.85 35.53
N GLN A 537 -0.02 -13.76 34.41
CA GLN A 537 -1.29 -14.44 34.20
C GLN A 537 -1.13 -15.86 33.64
N LEU A 538 0.12 -16.30 33.39
CA LEU A 538 0.37 -17.65 32.89
C LEU A 538 -0.07 -18.72 33.92
N PRO A 539 -0.67 -19.84 33.48
CA PRO A 539 -1.14 -20.89 34.39
C PRO A 539 -0.04 -21.47 35.28
N LYS A 540 1.18 -21.54 34.74
CA LYS A 540 2.38 -22.10 35.37
C LYS A 540 3.33 -21.04 35.87
N TYR A 541 2.85 -19.81 36.08
CA TYR A 541 3.67 -18.68 36.52
C TYR A 541 4.47 -18.97 37.82
N ALA A 542 3.90 -19.75 38.75
CA ALA A 542 4.57 -20.12 39.98
C ALA A 542 5.87 -20.93 39.79
N GLU A 543 6.05 -21.60 38.64
CA GLU A 543 7.26 -22.37 38.32
C GLU A 543 8.49 -21.48 38.10
N PHE A 544 8.30 -20.18 37.85
CA PHE A 544 9.39 -19.22 37.58
C PHE A 544 9.97 -18.57 38.85
N SER A 545 9.54 -18.97 40.05
CA SER A 545 9.99 -18.34 41.31
C SER A 545 11.51 -18.43 41.52
N ASN A 546 12.17 -19.44 40.93
CA ASN A 546 13.62 -19.58 40.93
C ASN A 546 14.35 -18.42 40.24
N LEU A 547 13.70 -17.75 39.27
CA LEU A 547 14.28 -16.62 38.54
C LEU A 547 14.42 -15.36 39.39
N GLU A 548 13.71 -15.24 40.52
CA GLU A 548 13.84 -14.09 41.43
C GLU A 548 15.22 -14.01 42.10
N THR A 549 16.00 -15.09 42.04
CA THR A 549 17.38 -15.14 42.56
C THR A 549 18.44 -14.72 41.54
N LEU A 550 18.03 -14.37 40.31
CA LEU A 550 18.95 -13.93 39.27
C LEU A 550 19.55 -12.56 39.60
N VAL A 551 20.86 -12.46 39.42
CA VAL A 551 21.64 -11.22 39.53
C VAL A 551 22.42 -10.99 38.24
N GLU A 552 22.90 -9.76 38.05
CA GLU A 552 23.77 -9.41 36.92
C GLU A 552 24.97 -10.36 36.83
N GLY A 553 25.25 -10.85 35.61
CA GLY A 553 26.33 -11.79 35.33
C GLY A 553 25.95 -13.28 35.45
N ASP A 554 24.78 -13.61 36.03
CA ASP A 554 24.26 -14.99 35.97
C ASP A 554 24.00 -15.40 34.53
N VAL A 555 24.15 -16.70 34.22
CA VAL A 555 23.79 -17.25 32.90
C VAL A 555 22.47 -18.01 33.02
N VAL A 556 21.56 -17.77 32.06
CA VAL A 556 20.32 -18.55 31.91
C VAL A 556 20.42 -19.44 30.68
N VAL A 557 19.95 -20.68 30.82
CA VAL A 557 19.75 -21.62 29.72
C VAL A 557 18.30 -21.55 29.29
N LEU A 558 18.10 -21.29 28.00
CA LEU A 558 16.81 -21.24 27.34
C LEU A 558 16.57 -22.54 26.57
N ASP A 559 15.39 -23.12 26.75
CA ASP A 559 14.95 -24.28 25.97
C ASP A 559 13.43 -24.26 25.74
N ASN A 560 12.99 -24.09 24.49
CA ASN A 560 11.59 -23.95 24.07
C ASN A 560 10.88 -22.65 24.51
N ALA A 561 11.61 -21.66 25.03
CA ALA A 561 11.12 -20.27 24.98
C ALA A 561 10.85 -19.88 23.51
N VAL A 562 10.03 -18.86 23.26
CA VAL A 562 9.74 -18.38 21.90
C VAL A 562 10.05 -16.90 21.72
N ILE A 563 10.32 -16.51 20.47
CA ILE A 563 10.51 -15.11 20.11
C ILE A 563 9.13 -14.43 20.04
N GLY A 564 8.79 -13.63 21.04
CA GLY A 564 7.66 -12.69 21.00
C GLY A 564 8.03 -11.36 20.33
N TRP A 565 7.03 -10.51 20.14
CA TRP A 565 7.24 -9.17 19.55
C TRP A 565 6.26 -8.14 20.11
N TYR A 566 6.75 -6.93 20.37
CA TYR A 566 5.93 -5.76 20.73
C TYR A 566 6.68 -4.46 20.39
N ASN A 567 6.58 -4.02 19.14
CA ASN A 567 7.43 -3.00 18.50
C ASN A 567 8.93 -3.33 18.45
N ALA A 568 9.36 -4.41 19.10
CA ALA A 568 10.73 -4.92 19.15
C ALA A 568 10.71 -6.42 19.53
N PRO A 569 11.76 -7.19 19.20
CA PRO A 569 11.88 -8.58 19.63
C PRO A 569 11.96 -8.71 21.15
N GLN A 570 11.33 -9.75 21.66
CA GLN A 570 11.44 -10.18 23.05
C GLN A 570 11.39 -11.71 23.12
N LEU A 571 11.91 -12.30 24.18
CA LEU A 571 11.71 -13.71 24.49
C LEU A 571 10.54 -13.85 25.46
N VAL A 572 9.78 -14.92 25.33
CA VAL A 572 8.72 -15.29 26.26
C VAL A 572 8.78 -16.78 26.57
N ALA A 573 8.34 -17.15 27.76
CA ALA A 573 8.27 -18.53 28.22
C ALA A 573 6.96 -18.76 28.98
N ASP A 574 6.42 -19.96 28.89
CA ASP A 574 5.15 -20.34 29.50
C ASP A 574 5.27 -21.41 30.60
N THR A 575 6.44 -22.05 30.73
CA THR A 575 6.75 -23.02 31.79
C THR A 575 8.13 -22.80 32.40
N GLY A 576 8.30 -23.11 33.69
CA GLY A 576 9.53 -22.79 34.43
C GLY A 576 10.77 -23.57 33.99
N ASN A 577 10.58 -24.70 33.31
CA ASN A 577 11.69 -25.49 32.74
C ASN A 577 12.28 -24.89 31.45
N GLN A 578 11.63 -23.91 30.83
CA GLN A 578 12.13 -23.28 29.60
C GLN A 578 13.22 -22.24 29.87
N VAL A 579 13.35 -21.80 31.12
CA VAL A 579 14.33 -20.81 31.56
C VAL A 579 14.91 -21.26 32.88
N VAL A 580 16.16 -21.72 32.87
CA VAL A 580 16.83 -22.20 34.08
C VAL A 580 18.14 -21.46 34.30
N LYS A 581 18.41 -21.04 35.53
CA LYS A 581 19.73 -20.53 35.91
C LYS A 581 20.75 -21.64 35.73
N LYS A 582 21.83 -21.38 34.98
CA LYS A 582 22.94 -22.31 34.81
C LYS A 582 23.68 -22.44 36.13
N VAL A 583 23.77 -23.66 36.65
CA VAL A 583 24.58 -23.97 37.82
C VAL A 583 26.00 -24.23 37.34
N THR A 584 26.91 -23.32 37.66
CA THR A 584 28.35 -23.46 37.41
C THR A 584 29.02 -24.45 38.33
#